data_AF-A0A7Y5TG91-F1
#
_entry.id   AF-A0A7Y5TG91-F1
#
_cell.length_a   1.000
_cell.length_b   1.000
_cell.length_c   1.000
_cell.angle_alpha   90.00
_cell.angle_beta   90.00
_cell.angle_gamma   90.00
#
_symmetry.space_group_name_H-M   'P 1'
#
loop_
_entity.id
_entity.type
_entity.pdbx_description
1 polymer ?
#
loop_
_entity_poly.entity_id
_entity_poly.type
_entity_poly.pdbx_seq_one_letter_code
_entity_poly.pdbx_strand_id
1 'polypeptide(L)'
;MSQWFEGWSEADVATLRLGPVWVLSALTGRTVFDDDERGAFWDAVTDAALRSSGAGRAVFETAASERRWIFDEFALDGRPIVSGLLAVTRLLERLSAEARDDVRLGIVRVGAAVALARGPFGRRMTTEDEQTLILVDELLRTSTETAEDNPMNSPAAI
;
A
#
# COMPACT_ATOMS: atom_id res chain seq x y z
N MET A 1 9.53 12.78 -13.26
CA MET A 1 8.28 12.01 -13.11
C MET A 1 8.39 10.81 -14.05
N SER A 2 8.14 9.58 -13.55
CA SER A 2 8.29 8.36 -14.36
C SER A 2 7.26 8.32 -15.49
N GLN A 3 7.61 7.77 -16.65
CA GLN A 3 6.70 7.63 -17.81
C GLN A 3 5.40 6.87 -17.46
N TRP A 4 5.42 6.05 -16.40
CA TRP A 4 4.28 5.28 -15.91
C TRP A 4 3.18 6.12 -15.25
N PHE A 5 3.47 7.36 -14.87
CA PHE A 5 2.51 8.28 -14.24
C PHE A 5 2.28 9.53 -15.08
N GLU A 6 2.53 9.45 -16.39
CA GLU A 6 2.23 10.55 -17.30
C GLU A 6 0.72 10.85 -17.27
N GLY A 7 0.36 12.12 -17.10
CA GLY A 7 -1.03 12.55 -16.95
C GLY A 7 -1.63 12.38 -15.54
N TRP A 8 -0.85 11.92 -14.56
CA TRP A 8 -1.27 11.91 -13.16
C TRP A 8 -1.02 13.26 -12.50
N SER A 9 -1.88 13.64 -11.55
CA SER A 9 -1.62 14.84 -10.74
C SER A 9 -0.50 14.56 -9.73
N GLU A 10 0.18 15.61 -9.27
CA GLU A 10 1.18 15.48 -8.19
C GLU A 10 0.56 14.87 -6.92
N ALA A 11 -0.69 15.21 -6.61
CA ALA A 11 -1.42 14.66 -5.47
C ALA A 11 -1.72 13.16 -5.61
N ASP A 12 -1.99 12.68 -6.83
CA ASP A 12 -2.18 11.25 -7.08
C ASP A 12 -0.88 10.48 -6.87
N VAL A 13 0.22 10.97 -7.44
CA VAL A 13 1.54 10.36 -7.27
C VAL A 13 1.97 10.39 -5.81
N ALA A 14 1.71 11.50 -5.10
CA ALA A 14 1.97 11.63 -3.67
C ALA A 14 1.13 10.64 -2.84
N THR A 15 -0.14 10.44 -3.16
CA THR A 15 -0.98 9.46 -2.46
C THR A 15 -0.49 8.03 -2.72
N LEU A 16 -0.13 7.70 -3.96
CA LEU A 16 0.33 6.35 -4.31
C LEU A 16 1.66 5.99 -3.62
N ARG A 17 2.63 6.92 -3.58
CA ARG A 17 3.91 6.69 -2.87
C ARG A 17 3.73 6.54 -1.35
N LEU A 18 2.66 7.09 -0.77
CA LEU A 18 2.33 6.92 0.65
C LEU A 18 1.68 5.56 0.96
N GLY A 19 1.29 4.78 -0.05
CA GLY A 19 0.67 3.46 0.13
C GLY A 19 1.37 2.55 1.14
N PRO A 20 2.70 2.35 1.05
CA PRO A 20 3.44 1.58 2.05
C PRO A 20 3.38 2.16 3.47
N VAL A 21 3.37 3.49 3.61
CA VAL A 21 3.29 4.16 4.92
C VAL A 21 1.91 3.99 5.54
N TRP A 22 0.85 3.99 4.73
CA TRP A 22 -0.51 3.66 5.18
C TRP A 22 -0.59 2.24 5.76
N VAL A 23 0.08 1.27 5.12
CA VAL A 23 0.14 -0.11 5.65
C VAL A 23 0.91 -0.18 6.96
N LEU A 24 2.03 0.53 7.08
CA LEU A 24 2.75 0.64 8.34
C LEU A 24 1.87 1.24 9.46
N SER A 25 1.12 2.29 9.13
CA SER A 25 0.18 2.90 10.06
C SER A 25 -0.93 1.93 10.47
N ALA A 26 -1.45 1.13 9.54
CA ALA A 26 -2.44 0.09 9.83
C ALA A 26 -1.91 -0.96 10.82
N LEU A 27 -0.67 -1.43 10.65
CA LEU A 27 -0.06 -2.42 11.55
C LEU A 27 0.23 -1.89 12.95
N THR A 28 0.57 -0.60 13.04
CA THR A 28 1.00 0.00 14.31
C THR A 28 -0.12 0.71 15.05
N GLY A 29 -1.23 1.03 14.38
CA GLY A 29 -2.29 1.90 14.88
C GLY A 29 -1.83 3.34 15.12
N ARG A 30 -0.69 3.76 14.57
CA ARG A 30 -0.04 5.05 14.85
C ARG A 30 0.35 5.77 13.57
N THR A 31 0.56 7.07 13.68
CA THR A 31 1.03 7.93 12.58
C THR A 31 2.48 8.40 12.73
N VAL A 32 3.10 8.11 13.87
CA VAL A 32 4.49 8.43 14.17
C VAL A 32 5.21 7.14 14.53
N PHE A 33 6.31 6.89 13.83
CA PHE A 33 7.11 5.67 13.92
C PHE A 33 8.48 5.97 14.51
N ASP A 34 9.02 5.03 15.28
CA ASP A 34 10.38 5.10 15.83
C ASP A 34 11.45 4.75 14.78
N ASP A 35 12.73 4.86 15.15
CA ASP A 35 13.85 4.67 14.23
C ASP A 35 13.98 3.21 13.75
N ASP A 36 13.63 2.23 14.58
CA ASP A 36 13.69 0.81 14.24
C ASP A 36 12.59 0.47 13.23
N GLU A 37 11.37 0.97 13.43
CA GLU A 37 10.26 0.83 12.51
C GLU A 37 10.55 1.50 11.17
N ARG A 38 11.12 2.71 11.19
CA ARG A 38 11.56 3.42 9.97
C ARG A 38 12.66 2.64 9.26
N GLY A 39 13.62 2.07 9.99
CA GLY A 39 14.70 1.23 9.45
C GLY A 39 14.14 0.03 8.68
N ALA A 40 13.31 -0.77 9.34
CA ALA A 40 12.66 -1.94 8.74
C ALA A 40 11.81 -1.57 7.52
N PHE A 41 11.08 -0.44 7.59
CA PHE A 41 10.29 0.07 6.49
C PHE A 41 11.16 0.36 5.25
N TRP A 42 12.31 1.00 5.43
CA TRP A 42 13.16 1.35 4.29
C TRP A 42 13.84 0.15 3.64
N ASP A 43 14.24 -0.83 4.43
CA ASP A 43 14.77 -2.09 3.90
C ASP A 43 13.70 -2.81 3.07
N ALA A 44 12.46 -2.81 3.56
CA ALA A 44 11.32 -3.41 2.89
C ALA A 44 10.93 -2.68 1.58
N VAL A 45 10.90 -1.34 1.57
CA VAL A 45 10.63 -0.54 0.36
C VAL A 45 11.72 -0.76 -0.69
N THR A 46 12.98 -0.87 -0.26
CA THR A 46 14.10 -1.15 -1.17
C THR A 46 13.98 -2.54 -1.79
N ASP A 47 13.66 -3.57 -1.00
CA ASP A 47 13.41 -4.93 -1.51
C ASP A 47 12.20 -4.96 -2.46
N ALA A 48 11.12 -4.24 -2.14
CA ALA A 48 9.96 -4.12 -3.03
C ALA A 48 10.33 -3.47 -4.37
N ALA A 49 11.12 -2.38 -4.37
CA ALA A 49 11.59 -1.74 -5.59
C ALA A 49 12.43 -2.68 -6.48
N LEU A 50 13.24 -3.56 -5.87
CA LEU A 50 14.06 -4.55 -6.58
C LEU A 50 13.24 -5.70 -7.16
N ARG A 51 12.11 -6.07 -6.53
CA ARG A 51 11.26 -7.19 -6.95
C ARG A 51 10.14 -6.78 -7.90
N SER A 52 9.77 -5.51 -7.94
CA SER A 52 8.74 -4.99 -8.83
C SER A 52 9.30 -4.55 -10.18
N SER A 53 8.39 -4.31 -11.13
CA SER A 53 8.73 -3.86 -12.48
C SER A 53 7.82 -2.73 -12.93
N GLY A 54 8.19 -2.03 -14.00
CA GLY A 54 7.37 -0.96 -14.58
C GLY A 54 6.85 0.05 -13.55
N ALA A 55 5.52 0.18 -13.46
CA ALA A 55 4.85 1.08 -12.53
C ALA A 55 5.12 0.73 -11.05
N GLY A 56 5.14 -0.56 -10.68
CA GLY A 56 5.44 -1.01 -9.31
C GLY A 56 6.80 -0.51 -8.84
N ARG A 57 7.83 -0.78 -9.66
CA ARG A 57 9.18 -0.27 -9.41
C ARG A 57 9.21 1.25 -9.29
N ALA A 58 8.52 1.96 -10.17
CA ALA A 58 8.46 3.42 -10.15
C ALA A 58 7.82 3.98 -8.86
N VAL A 59 6.78 3.34 -8.31
CA VAL A 59 6.20 3.73 -7.01
C VAL A 59 7.25 3.63 -5.90
N PHE A 60 7.89 2.47 -5.78
CA PHE A 60 8.83 2.22 -4.67
C PHE A 60 10.13 3.01 -4.80
N GLU A 61 10.64 3.22 -6.02
CA GLU A 61 11.78 4.12 -6.25
C GLU A 61 11.42 5.57 -5.91
N THR A 62 10.21 6.03 -6.22
CA THR A 62 9.74 7.37 -5.83
C THR A 62 9.65 7.47 -4.31
N ALA A 63 9.05 6.49 -3.63
CA ALA A 63 9.01 6.46 -2.17
C ALA A 63 10.41 6.46 -1.54
N ALA A 64 11.34 5.67 -2.09
CA ALA A 64 12.72 5.59 -1.62
C ALA A 64 13.50 6.90 -1.83
N SER A 65 13.28 7.61 -2.94
CA SER A 65 13.92 8.90 -3.20
C SER A 65 13.52 9.99 -2.18
N GLU A 66 12.37 9.81 -1.53
CA GLU A 66 11.77 10.76 -0.60
C GLU A 66 12.00 10.36 0.87
N ARG A 67 13.02 9.51 1.10
CA ARG A 67 13.37 8.95 2.41
C ARG A 67 13.45 9.97 3.55
N ARG A 68 13.84 11.20 3.21
CA ARG A 68 13.99 12.28 4.18
C ARG A 68 12.66 12.87 4.68
N TRP A 69 11.60 12.81 3.89
CA TRP A 69 10.38 13.61 4.12
C TRP A 69 9.09 12.79 4.16
N ILE A 70 9.07 11.55 3.65
CA ILE A 70 7.82 10.79 3.45
C ILE A 70 6.97 10.65 4.73
N PHE A 71 7.62 10.51 5.89
CA PHE A 71 6.93 10.35 7.17
C PHE A 71 6.38 11.67 7.69
N ASP A 72 7.05 12.79 7.40
CA ASP A 72 6.56 14.13 7.73
C ASP A 72 5.36 14.47 6.84
N GLU A 73 5.44 14.16 5.56
CA GLU A 73 4.32 14.31 4.62
C GLU A 73 3.13 13.45 5.02
N PHE A 74 3.38 12.20 5.43
CA PHE A 74 2.34 11.32 5.95
C PHE A 74 1.66 11.89 7.21
N ALA A 75 2.44 12.43 8.13
CA ALA A 75 1.90 13.05 9.34
C ALA A 75 1.06 14.31 9.01
N LEU A 76 1.44 15.06 7.97
CA LEU A 76 0.70 16.24 7.49
C LEU A 76 -0.55 15.88 6.69
N ASP A 77 -0.59 14.72 6.04
CA ASP A 77 -1.72 14.26 5.24
C ASP A 77 -3.01 14.16 6.07
N GLY A 78 -2.90 13.63 7.30
CA GLY A 78 -3.96 13.64 8.31
C GLY A 78 -5.22 12.82 7.97
N ARG A 79 -5.27 12.12 6.83
CA ARG A 79 -6.41 11.25 6.50
C ARG A 79 -6.48 10.05 7.46
N PRO A 80 -7.68 9.53 7.75
CA PRO A 80 -7.82 8.24 8.43
C PRO A 80 -7.20 7.10 7.61
N ILE A 81 -6.65 6.08 8.27
CA ILE A 81 -5.94 4.95 7.63
C ILE A 81 -6.75 4.32 6.50
N VAL A 82 -8.01 3.95 6.77
CA VAL A 82 -8.90 3.33 5.78
C VAL A 82 -9.16 4.27 4.60
N SER A 83 -9.34 5.58 4.86
CA SER A 83 -9.55 6.56 3.80
C SER A 83 -8.31 6.74 2.92
N GLY A 84 -7.11 6.70 3.51
CA GLY A 84 -5.85 6.73 2.79
C GLY A 84 -5.65 5.50 1.90
N LEU A 85 -5.88 4.30 2.44
CA LEU A 85 -5.81 3.05 1.69
C LEU A 85 -6.85 3.00 0.57
N LEU A 86 -8.09 3.44 0.79
CA LEU A 86 -9.10 3.53 -0.27
C LEU A 86 -8.72 4.52 -1.38
N ALA A 87 -8.05 5.62 -1.03
CA ALA A 87 -7.51 6.54 -2.03
C ALA A 87 -6.42 5.88 -2.87
N VAL A 88 -5.56 5.06 -2.26
CA VAL A 88 -4.59 4.21 -2.97
C VAL A 88 -5.31 3.23 -3.89
N THR A 89 -6.32 2.49 -3.41
CA THR A 89 -7.10 1.54 -4.21
C THR A 89 -7.68 2.18 -5.48
N ARG A 90 -8.29 3.38 -5.36
CA ARG A 90 -8.83 4.13 -6.51
C ARG A 90 -7.76 4.53 -7.52
N LEU A 91 -6.53 4.79 -7.08
CA LEU A 91 -5.42 5.07 -7.98
C LEU A 91 -4.91 3.80 -8.66
N LEU A 92 -4.89 2.68 -7.94
CA LEU A 92 -4.55 1.38 -8.51
C LEU A 92 -5.54 0.95 -9.62
N GLU A 93 -6.81 1.36 -9.54
CA GLU A 93 -7.81 1.13 -10.60
C GLU A 93 -7.47 1.78 -11.94
N ARG A 94 -6.65 2.84 -11.93
CA ARG A 94 -6.21 3.54 -13.15
C ARG A 94 -5.04 2.84 -13.85
N LEU A 95 -4.42 1.85 -13.20
CA LEU A 95 -3.33 1.05 -13.76
C LEU A 95 -3.89 -0.16 -14.52
N SER A 96 -3.08 -0.72 -15.43
CA SER A 96 -3.35 -2.05 -15.99
C SER A 96 -3.41 -3.09 -14.88
N ALA A 97 -4.14 -4.20 -15.08
CA ALA A 97 -4.30 -5.25 -14.08
C ALA A 97 -2.94 -5.77 -13.56
N GLU A 98 -1.98 -5.98 -14.45
CA GLU A 98 -0.62 -6.43 -14.12
C GLU A 98 0.12 -5.42 -13.23
N ALA A 99 0.10 -4.12 -13.60
CA ALA A 99 0.74 -3.06 -12.84
C ALA A 99 0.05 -2.84 -11.48
N ARG A 100 -1.27 -2.92 -11.45
CA ARG A 100 -2.09 -2.86 -10.23
C ARG A 100 -1.69 -3.97 -9.26
N ASP A 101 -1.65 -5.21 -9.74
CA ASP A 101 -1.31 -6.37 -8.92
C ASP A 101 0.13 -6.29 -8.39
N ASP A 102 1.09 -5.85 -9.22
CA ASP A 102 2.48 -5.65 -8.80
C ASP A 102 2.60 -4.58 -7.70
N VAL A 103 1.99 -3.41 -7.89
CA VAL A 103 2.01 -2.32 -6.88
C VAL A 103 1.35 -2.78 -5.59
N ARG A 104 0.13 -3.37 -5.66
CA ARG A 104 -0.58 -3.89 -4.48
C ARG A 104 0.28 -4.90 -3.73
N LEU A 105 0.79 -5.90 -4.43
CA LEU A 105 1.58 -6.97 -3.82
C LEU A 105 2.86 -6.41 -3.19
N GLY A 106 3.51 -5.45 -3.83
CA GLY A 106 4.66 -4.76 -3.27
C GLY A 106 4.31 -4.01 -1.97
N ILE A 107 3.19 -3.29 -1.93
CA ILE A 107 2.72 -2.57 -0.74
C ILE A 107 2.46 -3.55 0.42
N VAL A 108 1.75 -4.66 0.15
CA VAL A 108 1.47 -5.69 1.17
C VAL A 108 2.77 -6.38 1.63
N ARG A 109 3.71 -6.64 0.72
CA ARG A 109 5.03 -7.20 1.06
C ARG A 109 5.84 -6.28 1.96
N VAL A 110 5.77 -4.95 1.74
CA VAL A 110 6.39 -3.99 2.66
C VAL A 110 5.82 -4.15 4.06
N GLY A 111 4.49 -4.20 4.19
CA GLY A 111 3.82 -4.47 5.46
C GLY A 111 4.26 -5.79 6.10
N ALA A 112 4.31 -6.87 5.32
CA ALA A 112 4.74 -8.18 5.80
C ALA A 112 6.18 -8.19 6.32
N ALA A 113 7.10 -7.52 5.62
CA ALA A 113 8.48 -7.42 6.05
C ALA A 113 8.62 -6.64 7.36
N VAL A 114 7.89 -5.53 7.52
CA VAL A 114 7.90 -4.75 8.77
C VAL A 114 7.25 -5.54 9.91
N ALA A 115 6.12 -6.19 9.67
CA ALA A 115 5.45 -7.03 10.66
C ALA A 115 6.33 -8.20 11.13
N LEU A 116 7.09 -8.83 10.22
CA LEU A 116 8.09 -9.82 10.58
C LEU A 116 9.20 -9.24 11.46
N ALA A 117 9.71 -8.06 11.11
CA ALA A 117 10.77 -7.37 11.86
C ALA A 117 10.32 -6.99 13.29
N ARG A 118 9.05 -6.59 13.46
CA ARG A 118 8.43 -6.25 14.75
C ARG A 118 8.23 -7.46 15.65
N GLY A 119 7.93 -8.61 15.07
CA GLY A 119 7.61 -9.79 15.85
C GLY A 119 8.83 -10.48 16.47
N PRO A 120 8.63 -11.57 17.23
CA PRO A 120 9.68 -12.15 18.06
C PRO A 120 10.96 -12.48 17.29
N PHE A 121 12.06 -11.82 17.69
CA PHE A 121 13.39 -11.92 17.09
C PHE A 121 13.45 -11.56 15.59
N GLY A 122 12.47 -10.81 15.06
CA GLY A 122 12.40 -10.47 13.64
C GLY A 122 12.10 -11.66 12.72
N ARG A 123 11.56 -12.76 13.27
CA ARG A 123 11.44 -14.06 12.57
C ARG A 123 10.02 -14.56 12.40
N ARG A 124 9.06 -14.00 13.12
CA ARG A 124 7.66 -14.43 13.11
C ARG A 124 6.78 -13.22 13.21
N MET A 125 5.73 -13.19 12.40
CA MET A 125 4.69 -12.19 12.51
C MET A 125 3.80 -12.50 13.71
N THR A 126 3.17 -11.47 14.29
CA THR A 126 2.10 -11.70 15.26
C THR A 126 0.81 -12.05 14.53
N THR A 127 -0.11 -12.79 15.17
CA THR A 127 -1.42 -13.10 14.55
C THR A 127 -2.22 -11.83 14.24
N GLU A 128 -2.08 -10.78 15.05
CA GLU A 128 -2.75 -9.50 14.83
C GLU A 128 -2.22 -8.79 13.57
N ASP A 129 -0.90 -8.76 13.39
CA ASP A 129 -0.30 -8.20 12.17
C ASP A 129 -0.70 -9.02 10.93
N GLU A 130 -0.73 -10.36 11.03
CA GLU A 130 -1.17 -11.24 9.93
C GLU A 130 -2.61 -10.93 9.51
N GLN A 131 -3.52 -10.84 10.48
CA GLN A 131 -4.92 -10.49 10.23
C GLN A 131 -5.06 -9.09 9.65
N THR A 132 -4.30 -8.13 10.16
CA THR A 132 -4.29 -6.75 9.65
C THR A 132 -3.83 -6.71 8.20
N LEU A 133 -2.78 -7.45 7.82
CA LEU A 133 -2.32 -7.51 6.43
C LEU A 133 -3.31 -8.18 5.50
N ILE A 134 -4.06 -9.19 5.96
CA ILE A 134 -5.15 -9.79 5.18
C ILE A 134 -6.22 -8.74 4.89
N LEU A 135 -6.64 -7.97 5.90
CA LEU A 135 -7.64 -6.91 5.72
C LEU A 135 -7.14 -5.79 4.80
N VAL A 136 -5.87 -5.42 4.92
CA VAL A 136 -5.22 -4.43 4.03
C VAL A 136 -5.17 -4.94 2.59
N ASP A 137 -4.78 -6.19 2.36
CA ASP A 137 -4.77 -6.77 1.00
C ASP A 137 -6.17 -6.81 0.39
N GLU A 138 -7.18 -7.18 1.17
CA GLU A 138 -8.58 -7.14 0.73
C GLU A 138 -9.08 -5.71 0.47
N LEU A 139 -8.65 -4.71 1.24
CA LEU A 139 -8.99 -3.31 0.99
C LEU A 139 -8.33 -2.76 -0.28
N LEU A 140 -7.11 -3.22 -0.57
CA LEU A 140 -6.36 -2.85 -1.77
C LEU A 140 -6.76 -3.66 -3.01
N ARG A 141 -7.54 -4.73 -2.84
CA ARG A 141 -8.19 -5.43 -3.95
C ARG A 141 -9.26 -4.53 -4.54
N THR A 142 -9.09 -4.23 -5.82
CA THR A 142 -10.12 -3.55 -6.59
C THR A 142 -11.19 -4.57 -6.95
N SER A 143 -12.38 -4.46 -6.38
CA SER A 143 -13.53 -5.17 -6.91
C SER A 143 -13.96 -4.45 -8.18
N THR A 144 -13.75 -5.04 -9.36
CA THR A 144 -14.68 -4.75 -10.46
C THR A 144 -16.02 -5.32 -10.02
N GLU A 145 -16.81 -4.52 -9.30
CA GLU A 145 -18.21 -4.85 -9.05
C GLU A 145 -18.89 -4.83 -10.42
N THR A 146 -18.98 -5.99 -11.06
CA THR A 146 -19.75 -6.13 -12.30
C THR A 146 -21.23 -6.16 -11.92
N ALA A 147 -22.10 -5.78 -12.86
CA ALA A 147 -23.54 -5.79 -12.62
C ALA A 147 -24.08 -7.17 -12.16
N GLU A 148 -23.33 -8.25 -12.39
CA GLU A 148 -23.61 -9.62 -11.98
C GLU A 148 -23.35 -9.89 -10.49
N ASP A 149 -22.43 -9.14 -9.87
CA ASP A 149 -22.10 -9.27 -8.45
C ASP A 149 -23.10 -8.53 -7.54
N ASN A 150 -24.03 -7.77 -8.14
CA ASN A 150 -25.11 -7.14 -7.40
C ASN A 150 -26.21 -8.17 -7.07
N PRO A 151 -26.49 -8.49 -5.79
CA PRO A 151 -27.54 -9.43 -5.41
C PRO A 151 -28.94 -8.99 -5.87
N MET A 152 -29.14 -7.71 -6.20
CA MET A 152 -30.39 -7.18 -6.76
C MET A 152 -30.55 -7.45 -8.26
N ASN A 153 -29.48 -7.86 -8.96
CA ASN A 153 -29.48 -8.16 -10.39
C ASN A 153 -29.47 -9.68 -10.68
N SER A 154 -29.47 -10.53 -9.65
CA SER A 154 -29.61 -11.97 -9.81
C SER A 154 -31.02 -12.31 -10.33
N PRO A 155 -31.17 -13.10 -11.41
CA PRO A 155 -32.47 -13.50 -11.95
C PRO A 155 -33.27 -14.47 -11.05
N ALA A 156 -32.83 -14.69 -9.80
CA ALA A 156 -33.44 -15.61 -8.84
C ALA A 156 -34.56 -14.98 -8.00
N ALA A 157 -35.26 -13.98 -8.54
CA ALA A 157 -36.43 -13.38 -7.91
C ALA A 157 -37.62 -13.30 -8.88
N ILE A 158 -38.04 -14.44 -9.43
CA ILE A 158 -39.44 -14.71 -9.83
C ILE A 158 -39.75 -16.18 -9.54
#